data_AF-A0AA95N7S8-F1
#
_entry.id   AF-A0AA95N7S8-F1
#
_cell.length_a   1.000
_cell.length_b   1.000
_cell.length_c   1.000
_cell.angle_alpha   90.00
_cell.angle_beta   90.00
_cell.angle_gamma   90.00
#
_symmetry.space_group_name_H-M   'P 1'
#
loop_
_entity.id
_entity.type
_entity.pdbx_description
1 polymer ?
#
loop_
_entity_poly.entity_id
_entity_poly.type
_entity_poly.pdbx_seq_one_letter_code
_entity_poly.pdbx_strand_id
1 'polypeptide(L)'
;MKKSVMDNESLKTLAHLIVDQQFSENMKFYLMYGGLLLLVTFGGGWLASYVGTRGKLHALQVDQQKILRQLEATTRTTENIKAEIDHEFWWEKERVKLQRERLEQLVESVSAESVGLINMIAAAQNLEFRSTVEIESALRTSSICTLYFPTLKSSAEVYFEKVVKAHIAFRQMGRLFEARKSDIQKEVLTREEVQLRIDSSVEEVTKKRNEFVELVTQTNELGGALISKAASLMESLIPSS
;
A
#
# COMPACT_ATOMS: atom_id res chain seq x y z
N MET A 1 46.56 -15.28 124.72
CA MET A 1 46.01 -14.66 123.49
C MET A 1 44.84 -15.50 123.00
N LYS A 2 43.61 -15.09 123.34
CA LYS A 2 42.37 -15.82 123.00
C LYS A 2 42.03 -15.46 121.55
N LYS A 3 42.36 -16.35 120.60
CA LYS A 3 42.01 -16.20 119.19
C LYS A 3 40.48 -16.27 119.12
N SER A 4 39.83 -15.12 118.99
CA SER A 4 38.39 -15.01 118.74
C SER A 4 38.14 -15.65 117.37
N VAL A 5 37.83 -16.95 117.40
CA VAL A 5 37.38 -17.70 116.22
C VAL A 5 35.98 -17.18 115.96
N MET A 6 35.86 -16.36 114.91
CA MET A 6 34.57 -15.82 114.47
C MET A 6 33.68 -17.00 114.12
N ASP A 7 32.53 -17.10 114.80
CA ASP A 7 31.63 -18.25 114.68
C ASP A 7 31.15 -18.38 113.23
N ASN A 8 31.09 -19.61 112.73
CA ASN A 8 30.78 -19.92 111.33
C ASN A 8 29.37 -19.42 110.95
N GLU A 9 28.48 -19.32 111.94
CA GLU A 9 27.17 -18.67 111.79
C GLU A 9 27.28 -17.16 111.54
N SER A 10 28.15 -16.44 112.26
CA SER A 10 28.31 -14.99 112.07
C SER A 10 28.87 -14.65 110.68
N LEU A 11 29.74 -15.50 110.14
CA LEU A 11 30.25 -15.40 108.78
C LEU A 11 29.16 -15.60 107.72
N LYS A 12 28.25 -16.57 107.92
CA LYS A 12 27.10 -16.79 107.04
C LYS A 12 26.13 -15.61 107.07
N THR A 13 25.85 -15.06 108.25
CA THR A 13 24.92 -13.93 108.39
C THR A 13 25.48 -12.66 107.74
N LEU A 14 26.79 -12.41 107.89
CA LEU A 14 27.45 -11.27 107.24
C LEU A 14 27.50 -11.43 105.72
N ALA A 15 27.76 -12.65 105.23
CA ALA A 15 27.68 -12.96 103.81
C ALA A 15 26.26 -12.76 103.25
N HIS A 16 25.23 -13.18 103.99
CA HIS A 16 23.83 -12.99 103.59
C HIS A 16 23.44 -11.52 103.53
N LEU A 17 23.87 -10.71 104.52
CA LEU A 17 23.62 -9.26 104.55
C LEU A 17 24.33 -8.51 103.42
N ILE A 18 25.58 -8.87 103.09
CA ILE A 18 26.31 -8.26 101.97
C ILE A 18 25.65 -8.61 100.63
N VAL A 19 25.21 -9.86 100.46
CA VAL A 19 24.52 -10.32 99.25
C VAL A 19 23.16 -9.62 99.10
N ASP A 20 22.35 -9.53 100.17
CA ASP A 20 21.04 -8.87 100.13
C ASP A 20 21.15 -7.36 99.88
N GLN A 21 22.13 -6.69 100.51
CA GLN A 21 22.31 -5.26 100.35
C GLN A 21 22.86 -4.90 98.96
N GLN A 22 23.77 -5.72 98.40
CA GLN A 22 24.18 -5.61 96.99
C GLN A 22 23.03 -5.89 96.03
N PHE A 23 22.13 -6.83 96.33
CA PHE A 23 21.00 -7.14 95.45
C PHE A 23 20.02 -5.96 95.38
N SER A 24 19.73 -5.35 96.53
CA SER A 24 18.85 -4.17 96.63
C SER A 24 19.45 -2.93 95.94
N GLU A 25 20.75 -2.66 96.13
CA GLU A 25 21.42 -1.53 95.47
C GLU A 25 21.55 -1.74 93.96
N ASN A 26 21.79 -2.97 93.49
CA ASN A 26 21.91 -3.27 92.06
C ASN A 26 20.56 -3.41 91.34
N MET A 27 19.43 -3.57 92.04
CA MET A 27 18.10 -3.68 91.42
C MET A 27 17.78 -2.45 90.55
N LYS A 28 18.14 -1.24 91.01
CA LYS A 28 17.97 -0.01 90.22
C LYS A 28 18.79 -0.04 88.92
N PHE A 29 20.02 -0.57 88.97
CA PHE A 29 20.88 -0.72 87.80
C PHE A 29 20.28 -1.69 86.77
N TYR A 30 19.80 -2.86 87.22
CA TYR A 30 19.16 -3.84 86.32
C TYR A 30 17.87 -3.32 85.68
N LEU A 31 17.04 -2.57 86.43
CA LEU A 31 15.84 -1.94 85.87
C LEU A 31 16.19 -0.89 84.81
N MET A 32 17.20 -0.05 85.07
CA MET A 32 17.66 0.93 84.09
C MET A 32 18.21 0.25 82.83
N TYR A 33 19.05 -0.78 82.99
CA TYR A 33 19.63 -1.52 81.86
C TYR A 33 18.57 -2.29 81.06
N GLY A 34 17.63 -2.94 81.75
CA GLY A 34 16.49 -3.61 81.13
C GLY A 34 15.60 -2.64 80.36
N GLY A 35 15.32 -1.46 80.94
CA GLY A 35 14.58 -0.39 80.26
C GLY A 35 15.30 0.12 79.01
N LEU A 36 16.62 0.27 79.07
CA LEU A 36 17.45 0.64 77.92
C LEU A 36 17.38 -0.43 76.80
N LEU A 37 17.51 -1.71 77.16
CA LEU A 37 17.38 -2.82 76.20
C LEU A 37 16.00 -2.88 75.56
N LEU A 38 14.94 -2.62 76.33
CA LEU A 38 13.57 -2.57 75.83
C LEU A 38 13.39 -1.41 74.83
N LEU A 39 13.96 -0.24 75.12
CA LEU A 39 13.96 0.90 74.20
C LEU A 39 14.74 0.60 72.91
N VAL A 40 15.91 -0.02 73.01
CA VAL A 40 16.72 -0.39 71.84
C VAL A 40 16.01 -1.44 70.97
N THR A 41 15.43 -2.47 71.57
CA THR A 41 14.70 -3.51 70.82
C THR A 41 13.41 -2.99 70.20
N PHE A 42 12.64 -2.18 70.92
CA PHE A 42 11.44 -1.53 70.39
C PHE A 42 11.77 -0.55 69.27
N GLY A 43 12.79 0.30 69.46
CA GLY A 43 13.25 1.25 68.45
C GLY A 43 13.81 0.55 67.20
N GLY A 44 14.58 -0.53 67.38
CA GLY A 44 15.12 -1.33 66.29
C GLY A 44 14.02 -2.01 65.46
N GLY A 45 13.01 -2.59 66.12
CA GLY A 45 11.85 -3.20 65.44
C GLY A 45 11.02 -2.19 64.67
N TRP A 46 10.77 -1.01 65.24
CA TRP A 46 10.04 0.07 64.57
C TRP A 46 10.79 0.60 63.34
N LEU A 47 12.10 0.86 63.47
CA LEU A 47 12.92 1.35 62.37
C LEU A 47 13.03 0.31 61.24
N ALA A 48 13.23 -0.96 61.57
CA ALA A 48 13.27 -2.04 60.58
C ALA A 48 11.95 -2.17 59.82
N SER A 49 10.81 -2.09 60.53
CA SER A 49 9.48 -2.11 59.91
C SER A 49 9.23 -0.90 59.00
N TYR A 50 9.65 0.30 59.45
CA TYR A 50 9.52 1.53 58.68
C TYR A 50 10.34 1.48 57.38
N VAL A 51 11.63 1.13 57.47
CA VAL A 51 12.52 0.99 56.32
C VAL A 51 12.03 -0.10 55.37
N GLY A 52 11.57 -1.24 55.91
CA GLY A 52 11.01 -2.34 55.11
C GLY A 52 9.75 -1.93 54.33
N THR A 53 8.84 -1.18 54.96
CA THR A 53 7.62 -0.70 54.30
C THR A 53 7.92 0.34 53.23
N ARG A 54 8.83 1.28 53.51
CA ARG A 54 9.30 2.27 52.52
C ARG A 54 9.98 1.60 51.32
N GLY A 55 10.82 0.59 51.57
CA GLY A 55 11.48 -0.19 50.51
C GLY A 55 10.47 -0.91 49.62
N LYS A 56 9.46 -1.56 50.22
CA LYS A 56 8.37 -2.23 49.47
C LYS A 56 7.56 -1.24 48.64
N LEU A 57 7.20 -0.09 49.21
CA LEU A 57 6.45 0.95 48.48
C LEU A 57 7.26 1.51 47.31
N HIS A 58 8.56 1.73 47.50
CA HIS A 58 9.43 2.21 46.43
C HIS A 58 9.58 1.17 45.30
N ALA A 59 9.79 -0.11 45.65
CA ALA A 59 9.84 -1.20 44.67
C ALA A 59 8.52 -1.29 43.88
N LEU A 60 7.38 -1.20 44.56
CA LEU A 60 6.06 -1.19 43.92
C LEU A 60 5.89 -0.02 42.94
N GLN A 61 6.33 1.19 43.32
CA GLN A 61 6.30 2.35 42.43
C GLN A 61 7.17 2.14 41.18
N VAL A 62 8.37 1.57 41.35
CA VAL A 62 9.28 1.28 40.23
C VAL A 62 8.66 0.24 39.29
N ASP A 63 8.04 -0.81 39.82
CA ASP A 63 7.41 -1.84 39.00
C ASP A 63 6.15 -1.33 38.29
N GLN A 64 5.34 -0.49 38.94
CA GLN A 64 4.22 0.20 38.28
C GLN A 64 4.70 1.08 37.12
N GLN A 65 5.79 1.85 37.31
CA GLN A 65 6.37 2.64 36.22
C GLN A 65 6.89 1.79 35.07
N LYS A 66 7.49 0.63 35.33
CA LYS A 66 7.91 -0.31 34.28
C LYS A 66 6.72 -0.84 33.48
N ILE A 67 5.64 -1.24 34.16
CA ILE A 67 4.42 -1.72 33.50
C ILE A 67 3.82 -0.63 32.61
N LEU A 68 3.73 0.62 33.10
CA LEU A 68 3.25 1.74 32.29
C LEU A 68 4.11 1.97 31.05
N ARG A 69 5.44 1.96 31.18
CA ARG A 69 6.36 2.09 30.03
C ARG A 69 6.20 0.96 29.03
N GLN A 70 6.02 -0.27 29.49
CA GLN A 70 5.78 -1.42 28.62
C GLN A 70 4.44 -1.30 27.88
N LEU A 71 3.40 -0.83 28.57
CA LEU A 71 2.09 -0.59 27.96
C LEU A 71 2.18 0.51 26.91
N GLU A 72 2.81 1.65 27.22
CA GLU A 72 3.05 2.73 26.26
C GLU A 72 3.84 2.25 25.03
N ALA A 73 4.90 1.48 25.24
CA ALA A 73 5.70 0.92 24.14
C ALA A 73 4.89 -0.04 23.28
N THR A 74 4.05 -0.88 23.89
CA THR A 74 3.18 -1.82 23.18
C THR A 74 2.10 -1.08 22.40
N THR A 75 1.45 -0.09 23.00
CA THR A 75 0.46 0.77 22.33
C THR A 75 1.06 1.49 21.14
N ARG A 76 2.20 2.16 21.30
CA ARG A 76 2.90 2.83 20.19
C ARG A 76 3.27 1.85 19.07
N THR A 77 3.76 0.67 19.42
CA THR A 77 4.08 -0.37 18.42
C THR A 77 2.82 -0.83 17.69
N THR A 78 1.70 -0.98 18.40
CA THR A 78 0.42 -1.41 17.83
C THR A 78 -0.17 -0.34 16.92
N GLU A 79 -0.11 0.93 17.33
CA GLU A 79 -0.52 2.08 16.52
C GLU A 79 0.31 2.19 15.24
N ASN A 80 1.64 2.00 15.34
CA ASN A 80 2.53 2.01 14.19
C ASN A 80 2.20 0.86 13.22
N ILE A 81 2.03 -0.37 13.72
CA ILE A 81 1.64 -1.53 12.89
C ILE A 81 0.30 -1.28 12.22
N LYS A 82 -0.68 -0.75 12.96
CA LYS A 82 -2.00 -0.43 12.41
C LYS A 82 -1.89 0.62 11.31
N ALA A 83 -1.12 1.69 11.52
CA ALA A 83 -0.91 2.73 10.53
C ALA A 83 -0.22 2.19 9.26
N GLU A 84 0.76 1.28 9.41
CA GLU A 84 1.46 0.64 8.30
C GLU A 84 0.51 -0.25 7.49
N ILE A 85 -0.30 -1.08 8.15
CA ILE A 85 -1.32 -1.94 7.50
C ILE A 85 -2.38 -1.09 6.79
N ASP A 86 -2.89 -0.04 7.45
CA ASP A 86 -3.89 0.86 6.88
C ASP A 86 -3.34 1.56 5.64
N HIS A 87 -2.06 1.96 5.67
CA HIS A 87 -1.38 2.57 4.53
C HIS A 87 -1.17 1.56 3.39
N GLU A 88 -0.67 0.35 3.66
CA GLU A 88 -0.50 -0.70 2.64
C GLU A 88 -1.83 -1.04 1.95
N PHE A 89 -2.90 -1.20 2.73
CA PHE A 89 -4.23 -1.46 2.20
C PHE A 89 -4.77 -0.29 1.36
N TRP A 90 -4.50 0.95 1.78
CA TRP A 90 -4.84 2.13 1.00
C TRP A 90 -4.08 2.17 -0.34
N TRP A 91 -2.78 1.91 -0.32
CA TRP A 91 -1.96 1.86 -1.55
C TRP A 91 -2.44 0.78 -2.51
N GLU A 92 -2.77 -0.41 -2.01
CA GLU A 92 -3.30 -1.48 -2.85
C GLU A 92 -4.65 -1.10 -3.47
N LYS A 93 -5.56 -0.51 -2.70
CA LYS A 93 -6.83 0.01 -3.20
C LYS A 93 -6.64 1.07 -4.28
N GLU A 94 -5.76 2.02 -4.05
CA GLU A 94 -5.51 3.10 -5.00
C GLU A 94 -4.86 2.56 -6.28
N ARG A 95 -3.95 1.59 -6.16
CA ARG A 95 -3.36 0.89 -7.30
C ARG A 95 -4.42 0.19 -8.15
N VAL A 96 -5.29 -0.60 -7.52
CA VAL A 96 -6.38 -1.32 -8.21
C VAL A 96 -7.35 -0.34 -8.88
N LYS A 97 -7.73 0.73 -8.17
CA LYS A 97 -8.58 1.79 -8.71
C LYS A 97 -7.96 2.44 -9.94
N LEU A 98 -6.68 2.83 -9.87
CA LEU A 98 -5.96 3.42 -10.99
C LEU A 98 -5.87 2.46 -12.17
N GLN A 99 -5.59 1.17 -11.93
CA GLN A 99 -5.56 0.16 -12.99
C GLN A 99 -6.93 0.03 -13.66
N ARG A 100 -8.01 0.00 -12.89
CA ARG A 100 -9.37 -0.05 -13.44
C ARG A 100 -9.68 1.18 -14.30
N GLU A 101 -9.41 2.38 -13.81
CA GLU A 101 -9.63 3.63 -14.56
C GLU A 101 -8.84 3.64 -15.89
N ARG A 102 -7.62 3.11 -15.89
CA ARG A 102 -6.80 3.01 -17.11
C ARG A 102 -7.28 1.92 -18.07
N LEU A 103 -7.83 0.81 -17.57
CA LEU A 103 -8.49 -0.19 -18.42
C LEU A 103 -9.77 0.36 -19.06
N GLU A 104 -10.57 1.11 -18.31
CA GLU A 104 -11.77 1.78 -18.83
C GLU A 104 -11.39 2.76 -19.96
N GLN A 105 -10.38 3.62 -19.74
CA GLN A 105 -9.86 4.52 -20.77
C GLN A 105 -9.28 3.79 -21.99
N LEU A 106 -8.66 2.62 -21.79
CA LEU A 106 -8.15 1.79 -22.88
C LEU A 106 -9.31 1.29 -23.76
N VAL A 107 -10.37 0.76 -23.14
CA VAL A 107 -11.56 0.26 -23.85
C VAL A 107 -12.26 1.39 -24.60
N GLU A 108 -12.42 2.56 -23.98
CA GLU A 108 -12.97 3.75 -24.63
C GLU A 108 -12.15 4.16 -25.87
N SER A 109 -10.82 4.21 -25.74
CA SER A 109 -9.93 4.60 -26.85
C SER A 109 -10.01 3.60 -28.02
N VAL A 110 -9.99 2.29 -27.73
CA VAL A 110 -10.12 1.25 -28.76
C VAL A 110 -11.50 1.29 -29.43
N SER A 111 -12.56 1.55 -28.67
CA SER A 111 -13.93 1.64 -29.20
C SER A 111 -14.10 2.88 -30.08
N ALA A 112 -13.60 4.03 -29.65
CA ALA A 112 -13.60 5.26 -30.44
C ALA A 112 -12.85 5.09 -31.77
N GLU A 113 -11.71 4.40 -31.73
CA GLU A 113 -10.93 4.08 -32.93
C GLU A 113 -11.70 3.15 -33.88
N SER A 114 -12.36 2.11 -33.35
CA SER A 114 -13.18 1.18 -34.14
C SER A 114 -14.33 1.92 -34.86
N VAL A 115 -14.99 2.86 -34.17
CA VAL A 115 -16.02 3.73 -34.76
C VAL A 115 -15.42 4.62 -35.85
N GLY A 116 -14.23 5.19 -35.61
CA GLY A 116 -13.49 5.98 -36.61
C GLY A 116 -13.20 5.19 -37.88
N LEU A 117 -12.74 3.93 -37.75
CA LEU A 117 -12.48 3.04 -38.88
C LEU A 117 -13.76 2.66 -39.64
N ILE A 118 -14.87 2.41 -38.95
CA ILE A 118 -16.18 2.17 -39.59
C ILE A 118 -16.63 3.40 -40.40
N ASN A 119 -16.47 4.60 -39.83
CA ASN A 119 -16.77 5.85 -40.52
C ASN A 119 -15.88 6.05 -41.75
N MET A 120 -14.60 5.62 -41.72
CA MET A 120 -13.76 5.61 -42.91
C MET A 120 -14.27 4.64 -43.98
N ILE A 121 -14.76 3.46 -43.62
CA ILE A 121 -15.37 2.54 -44.60
C ILE A 121 -16.57 3.19 -45.25
N ALA A 122 -17.48 3.78 -44.47
CA ALA A 122 -18.65 4.47 -44.99
C ALA A 122 -18.26 5.65 -45.91
N ALA A 123 -17.27 6.44 -45.50
CA ALA A 123 -16.72 7.53 -46.31
C ALA A 123 -16.11 7.02 -47.62
N ALA A 124 -15.37 5.91 -47.59
CA ALA A 124 -14.80 5.29 -48.78
C ALA A 124 -15.89 4.76 -49.74
N GLN A 125 -16.99 4.23 -49.20
CA GLN A 125 -18.14 3.78 -49.99
C GLN A 125 -18.85 4.94 -50.70
N ASN A 126 -18.95 6.09 -50.03
CA ASN A 126 -19.56 7.31 -50.57
C ASN A 126 -18.58 8.17 -51.39
N LEU A 127 -17.32 7.76 -51.52
CA LEU A 127 -16.24 8.52 -52.16
C LEU A 127 -15.98 9.90 -51.51
N GLU A 128 -16.25 10.02 -50.20
CA GLU A 128 -16.13 11.24 -49.42
C GLU A 128 -14.85 11.22 -48.55
N PHE A 129 -13.68 11.42 -49.16
CA PHE A 129 -12.39 11.30 -48.47
C PHE A 129 -11.97 12.55 -47.65
N ARG A 130 -12.93 13.23 -47.01
CA ARG A 130 -12.70 14.50 -46.29
C ARG A 130 -12.39 14.36 -44.80
N SER A 131 -12.33 13.15 -44.25
CA SER A 131 -12.22 12.98 -42.80
C SER A 131 -10.86 13.44 -42.26
N THR A 132 -10.91 14.32 -41.26
CA THR A 132 -9.81 14.60 -40.32
C THR A 132 -9.71 13.42 -39.38
N VAL A 133 -9.12 12.31 -39.82
CA VAL A 133 -8.96 11.18 -38.91
C VAL A 133 -7.79 11.43 -37.99
N GLU A 134 -8.07 11.46 -36.69
CA GLU A 134 -7.11 11.65 -35.63
C GLU A 134 -6.52 10.31 -35.21
N ILE A 135 -5.22 10.12 -35.48
CA ILE A 135 -4.41 8.98 -35.02
C ILE A 135 -4.18 9.05 -33.48
N GLU A 136 -4.68 10.09 -32.82
CA GLU A 136 -4.50 10.35 -31.39
C GLU A 136 -5.03 9.20 -30.53
N SER A 137 -6.18 8.62 -30.89
CA SER A 137 -6.75 7.49 -30.13
C SER A 137 -5.83 6.26 -30.15
N ALA A 138 -5.30 5.90 -31.32
CA ALA A 138 -4.33 4.81 -31.45
C ALA A 138 -3.04 5.05 -30.65
N LEU A 139 -2.51 6.27 -30.65
CA LEU A 139 -1.34 6.65 -29.85
C LEU A 139 -1.63 6.58 -28.34
N ARG A 140 -2.83 7.00 -27.94
CA ARG A 140 -3.30 6.92 -26.55
C ARG A 140 -3.40 5.47 -26.09
N THR A 141 -3.98 4.59 -26.90
CA THR A 141 -4.04 3.14 -26.65
C THR A 141 -2.64 2.55 -26.44
N SER A 142 -1.69 2.86 -27.33
CA SER A 142 -0.29 2.40 -27.21
C SER A 142 0.39 2.90 -25.93
N SER A 143 0.16 4.17 -25.58
CA SER A 143 0.72 4.81 -24.39
C SER A 143 0.18 4.19 -23.10
N ILE A 144 -1.14 3.97 -23.02
CA ILE A 144 -1.77 3.34 -21.84
C ILE A 144 -1.23 1.93 -21.64
N CYS A 145 -1.16 1.12 -22.71
CA CYS A 145 -0.62 -0.24 -22.63
C CYS A 145 0.87 -0.24 -22.23
N THR A 146 1.67 0.69 -22.74
CA THR A 146 3.10 0.74 -22.41
C THR A 146 3.35 1.14 -20.95
N LEU A 147 2.58 2.09 -20.42
CA LEU A 147 2.80 2.63 -19.07
C LEU A 147 2.14 1.77 -17.97
N TYR A 148 0.93 1.26 -18.22
CA TYR A 148 0.11 0.63 -17.19
C TYR A 148 -0.05 -0.89 -17.36
N PHE A 149 0.03 -1.41 -18.60
CA PHE A 149 -0.27 -2.82 -18.89
C PHE A 149 0.78 -3.45 -19.81
N PRO A 150 2.02 -3.67 -19.32
CA PRO A 150 3.11 -4.20 -20.14
C PRO A 150 2.78 -5.57 -20.75
N THR A 151 1.90 -6.35 -20.12
CA THR A 151 1.40 -7.63 -20.65
C THR A 151 0.57 -7.48 -21.94
N LEU A 152 -0.05 -6.32 -22.15
CA LEU A 152 -0.82 -5.99 -23.35
C LEU A 152 0.01 -5.30 -24.44
N LYS A 153 1.24 -4.88 -24.13
CA LYS A 153 2.09 -4.07 -25.00
C LYS A 153 2.23 -4.64 -26.41
N SER A 154 2.57 -5.93 -26.53
CA SER A 154 2.75 -6.57 -27.85
C SER A 154 1.46 -6.61 -28.67
N SER A 155 0.31 -6.81 -28.02
CA SER A 155 -0.99 -6.78 -28.72
C SER A 155 -1.35 -5.35 -29.15
N ALA A 156 -1.05 -4.36 -28.31
CA ALA A 156 -1.27 -2.96 -28.60
C ALA A 156 -0.38 -2.44 -29.74
N GLU A 157 0.87 -2.89 -29.83
CA GLU A 157 1.80 -2.52 -30.91
C GLU A 157 1.31 -3.06 -32.27
N VAL A 158 0.88 -4.32 -32.33
CA VAL A 158 0.32 -4.91 -33.56
C VAL A 158 -0.97 -4.21 -33.97
N TYR A 159 -1.84 -3.92 -33.00
CA TYR A 159 -3.07 -3.14 -33.25
C TYR A 159 -2.75 -1.74 -33.79
N PHE A 160 -1.83 -1.02 -33.14
CA PHE A 160 -1.39 0.31 -33.55
C PHE A 160 -0.84 0.32 -34.98
N GLU A 161 0.05 -0.64 -35.31
CA GLU A 161 0.61 -0.76 -36.66
C GLU A 161 -0.48 -0.93 -37.72
N LYS A 162 -1.49 -1.76 -37.43
CA LYS A 162 -2.62 -2.01 -38.33
C LYS A 162 -3.51 -0.78 -38.49
N VAL A 163 -3.84 -0.08 -37.40
CA VAL A 163 -4.58 1.19 -37.44
C VAL A 163 -3.84 2.23 -38.29
N VAL A 164 -2.53 2.40 -38.07
CA VAL A 164 -1.72 3.35 -38.85
C VAL A 164 -1.71 2.98 -40.33
N LYS A 165 -1.56 1.69 -40.67
CA LYS A 165 -1.64 1.22 -42.06
C LYS A 165 -3.00 1.51 -42.68
N ALA A 166 -4.10 1.31 -41.94
CA ALA A 166 -5.45 1.61 -42.42
C ALA A 166 -5.61 3.11 -42.73
N HIS A 167 -5.16 3.98 -41.83
CA HIS A 167 -5.18 5.43 -42.05
C HIS A 167 -4.36 5.85 -43.27
N ILE A 168 -3.15 5.30 -43.44
CA ILE A 168 -2.29 5.60 -44.59
C ILE A 168 -2.98 5.16 -45.88
N ALA A 169 -3.56 3.95 -45.90
CA ALA A 169 -4.28 3.43 -47.06
C ALA A 169 -5.50 4.30 -47.42
N PHE A 170 -6.31 4.70 -46.42
CA PHE A 170 -7.45 5.60 -46.63
C PHE A 170 -7.02 6.93 -47.24
N ARG A 171 -5.95 7.54 -46.71
CA ARG A 171 -5.41 8.80 -47.23
C ARG A 171 -4.83 8.67 -48.63
N GLN A 172 -4.20 7.54 -48.96
CA GLN A 172 -3.72 7.26 -50.31
C GLN A 172 -4.89 7.13 -51.29
N MET A 173 -5.96 6.43 -50.93
CA MET A 173 -7.17 6.33 -51.76
C MET A 173 -7.77 7.70 -52.04
N GLY A 174 -7.91 8.56 -51.02
CA GLY A 174 -8.41 9.92 -51.20
C GLY A 174 -7.56 10.76 -52.16
N ARG A 175 -6.23 10.67 -52.06
CA ARG A 175 -5.32 11.36 -52.99
C ARG A 175 -5.44 10.85 -54.42
N LEU A 176 -5.53 9.54 -54.63
CA LEU A 176 -5.73 8.95 -55.95
C LEU A 176 -7.06 9.38 -56.57
N PHE A 177 -8.12 9.42 -55.77
CA PHE A 177 -9.44 9.86 -56.21
C PHE A 177 -9.43 11.33 -56.65
N GLU A 178 -8.88 12.24 -55.84
CA GLU A 178 -8.78 13.66 -56.19
C GLU A 178 -7.87 13.92 -57.39
N ALA A 179 -6.75 13.19 -57.52
CA ALA A 179 -5.86 13.29 -58.68
C ALA A 179 -6.60 12.93 -59.97
N ARG A 180 -7.28 11.77 -60.00
CA ARG A 180 -8.06 11.32 -61.17
C ARG A 180 -9.21 12.26 -61.51
N LYS A 181 -9.89 12.78 -60.50
CA LYS A 181 -10.94 13.80 -60.69
C LYS A 181 -10.39 15.06 -61.36
N SER A 182 -9.19 15.50 -60.98
CA SER A 182 -8.52 16.64 -61.61
C SER A 182 -8.10 16.36 -63.06
N ASP A 183 -7.61 15.15 -63.35
CA ASP A 183 -7.19 14.77 -64.70
C ASP A 183 -8.38 14.75 -65.68
N ILE A 184 -9.52 14.20 -65.26
CA ILE A 184 -10.76 14.19 -66.05
C ILE A 184 -11.26 15.62 -66.33
N GLN A 185 -11.04 16.57 -65.43
CA GLN A 185 -11.48 17.96 -65.62
C GLN A 185 -10.59 18.76 -66.58
N LYS A 186 -9.33 18.36 -66.80
CA LYS A 186 -8.35 19.15 -67.56
C LYS A 186 -8.26 18.80 -69.05
N GLU A 187 -8.57 17.57 -69.45
CA GLU A 187 -8.46 17.15 -70.85
C GLU A 187 -9.78 17.25 -71.61
N VAL A 188 -9.73 17.80 -72.82
CA VAL A 188 -10.83 17.70 -73.81
C VAL A 188 -10.76 16.31 -74.44
N LEU A 189 -11.17 15.29 -73.68
CA LEU A 189 -11.19 13.90 -74.13
C LEU A 189 -12.46 13.60 -74.92
N THR A 190 -12.36 12.66 -75.86
CA THR A 190 -13.54 12.07 -76.48
C THR A 190 -14.30 11.22 -75.47
N ARG A 191 -15.62 11.07 -75.64
CA ARG A 191 -16.48 10.35 -74.70
C ARG A 191 -16.04 8.89 -74.46
N GLU A 192 -15.46 8.24 -75.47
CA GLU A 192 -14.96 6.86 -75.38
C GLU A 192 -13.68 6.77 -74.53
N GLU A 193 -12.73 7.69 -74.70
CA GLU A 193 -11.51 7.72 -73.90
C GLU A 193 -11.80 8.04 -72.43
N VAL A 194 -12.78 8.93 -72.17
CA VAL A 194 -13.27 9.20 -70.82
C VAL A 194 -13.85 7.93 -70.19
N GLN A 195 -14.68 7.18 -70.93
CA GLN A 195 -15.30 5.97 -70.39
C GLN A 195 -14.26 4.89 -70.06
N LEU A 196 -13.31 4.64 -70.96
CA LEU A 196 -12.28 3.61 -70.77
C LEU A 196 -11.36 3.95 -69.58
N ARG A 197 -11.02 5.24 -69.38
CA ARG A 197 -10.30 5.70 -68.20
C ARG A 197 -11.13 5.61 -66.93
N ILE A 198 -12.43 5.91 -66.98
CA ILE A 198 -13.33 5.73 -65.84
C ILE A 198 -13.36 4.26 -65.43
N ASP A 199 -13.54 3.33 -66.36
CA ASP A 199 -13.66 1.90 -66.06
C ASP A 199 -12.38 1.34 -65.43
N SER A 200 -11.21 1.65 -66.01
CA SER A 200 -9.91 1.29 -65.42
C SER A 200 -9.70 1.92 -64.03
N SER A 201 -10.17 3.14 -63.82
CA SER A 201 -10.10 3.82 -62.52
C SER A 201 -11.01 3.18 -61.49
N VAL A 202 -12.22 2.81 -61.88
CA VAL A 202 -13.18 2.13 -61.02
C VAL A 202 -12.62 0.78 -60.59
N GLU A 203 -11.98 0.03 -61.47
CA GLU A 203 -11.36 -1.26 -61.14
C GLU A 203 -10.24 -1.11 -60.10
N GLU A 204 -9.31 -0.18 -60.31
CA GLU A 204 -8.18 0.04 -59.39
C GLU A 204 -8.66 0.55 -58.01
N VAL A 205 -9.60 1.50 -58.00
CA VAL A 205 -10.20 2.01 -56.76
C VAL A 205 -10.97 0.89 -56.04
N THR A 206 -11.70 0.04 -56.77
CA THR A 206 -12.43 -1.10 -56.20
C THR A 206 -11.47 -2.10 -55.56
N LYS A 207 -10.35 -2.42 -56.22
CA LYS A 207 -9.32 -3.30 -55.66
C LYS A 207 -8.73 -2.73 -54.35
N LYS A 208 -8.31 -1.46 -54.36
CA LYS A 208 -7.76 -0.79 -53.17
C LYS A 208 -8.76 -0.66 -52.03
N ARG A 209 -10.02 -0.42 -52.36
CA ARG A 209 -11.13 -0.42 -51.38
C ARG A 209 -11.26 -1.77 -50.71
N ASN A 210 -11.23 -2.87 -51.47
CA ASN A 210 -11.35 -4.22 -50.90
C ASN A 210 -10.17 -4.55 -49.98
N GLU A 211 -8.93 -4.21 -50.40
CA GLU A 211 -7.72 -4.33 -49.56
C GLU A 211 -7.85 -3.53 -48.24
N PHE A 212 -8.40 -2.31 -48.32
CA PHE A 212 -8.64 -1.47 -47.14
C PHE A 212 -9.71 -2.04 -46.21
N VAL A 213 -10.84 -2.52 -46.75
CA VAL A 213 -11.92 -3.13 -45.95
C VAL A 213 -11.39 -4.34 -45.19
N GLU A 214 -10.61 -5.21 -45.85
CA GLU A 214 -9.99 -6.37 -45.20
C GLU A 214 -9.06 -5.95 -44.05
N LEU A 215 -8.23 -4.92 -44.27
CA LEU A 215 -7.32 -4.40 -43.25
C LEU A 215 -8.09 -3.83 -42.04
N VAL A 216 -9.19 -3.11 -42.28
CA VAL A 216 -10.05 -2.58 -41.20
C VAL A 216 -10.72 -3.72 -40.43
N THR A 217 -11.24 -4.75 -41.11
CA THR A 217 -11.83 -5.92 -40.45
C THR A 217 -10.83 -6.61 -39.53
N GLN A 218 -9.61 -6.89 -40.02
CA GLN A 218 -8.53 -7.45 -39.18
C GLN A 218 -8.19 -6.55 -37.99
N THR A 219 -8.22 -5.23 -38.17
CA THR A 219 -7.94 -4.25 -37.11
C THR A 219 -9.04 -4.29 -36.03
N ASN A 220 -10.31 -4.36 -36.43
CA ASN A 220 -11.43 -4.46 -35.51
C ASN A 220 -11.42 -5.78 -34.73
N GLU A 221 -11.05 -6.90 -35.37
CA GLU A 221 -10.88 -8.20 -34.68
C GLU A 221 -9.78 -8.13 -33.61
N LEU A 222 -8.63 -7.50 -33.94
CA LEU A 222 -7.55 -7.29 -32.98
C LEU A 222 -7.98 -6.35 -31.83
N GLY A 223 -8.74 -5.30 -32.13
CA GLY A 223 -9.33 -4.41 -31.14
C GLY A 223 -10.27 -5.16 -30.18
N GLY A 224 -11.13 -6.01 -30.72
CA GLY A 224 -12.01 -6.89 -29.94
C GLY A 224 -11.23 -7.87 -29.06
N ALA A 225 -10.16 -8.47 -29.57
CA ALA A 225 -9.28 -9.34 -28.78
C ALA A 225 -8.58 -8.56 -27.64
N LEU A 226 -8.18 -7.32 -27.89
CA LEU A 226 -7.61 -6.42 -26.88
C LEU A 226 -8.62 -6.09 -25.78
N ILE A 227 -9.87 -5.76 -26.15
CA ILE A 227 -10.95 -5.50 -25.20
C ILE A 227 -11.24 -6.76 -24.38
N SER A 228 -11.30 -7.94 -25.00
CA SER A 228 -11.52 -9.21 -24.29
C SER A 228 -10.40 -9.50 -23.28
N LYS A 229 -9.13 -9.30 -23.66
CA LYS A 229 -8.00 -9.42 -22.71
C LYS A 229 -8.08 -8.38 -21.59
N ALA A 230 -8.43 -7.14 -21.90
CA ALA A 230 -8.62 -6.09 -20.89
C ALA A 230 -9.75 -6.44 -19.91
N ALA A 231 -10.85 -7.02 -20.39
CA ALA A 231 -11.94 -7.50 -19.55
C ALA A 231 -11.49 -8.63 -18.61
N SER A 232 -10.72 -9.60 -19.12
CA SER A 232 -10.17 -10.69 -18.27
C SER A 232 -9.23 -10.16 -17.17
N LEU A 233 -8.45 -9.11 -17.48
CA LEU A 233 -7.62 -8.44 -16.48
C LEU A 233 -8.48 -7.70 -15.46
N MET A 234 -9.55 -7.04 -15.90
CA MET A 234 -10.49 -6.36 -15.01
C MET A 234 -11.16 -7.32 -14.02
N GLU A 235 -11.57 -8.51 -14.49
CA GLU A 235 -12.10 -9.56 -13.62
C GLU A 235 -11.08 -10.04 -12.58
N SER A 236 -9.80 -10.15 -12.96
CA SER A 236 -8.73 -10.55 -12.02
C SER A 236 -8.42 -9.50 -10.95
N LEU A 237 -8.82 -8.23 -11.16
CA LEU A 237 -8.63 -7.14 -10.20
C LEU A 237 -9.75 -7.04 -9.16
N ILE A 238 -10.84 -7.78 -9.32
CA ILE A 238 -11.92 -7.85 -8.33
C ILE A 238 -11.47 -8.85 -7.25
N PRO A 239 -11.16 -8.40 -6.01
CA PRO A 239 -10.82 -9.33 -4.95
C PRO A 239 -12.00 -10.29 -4.74
N SER A 240 -11.72 -11.59 -4.72
CA SER A 240 -12.71 -12.61 -4.35
C SER A 240 -13.20 -12.30 -2.94
N SER A 241 -14.41 -11.76 -2.84
CA SER A 241 -15.10 -11.47 -1.59
C SER A 241 -15.31 -12.72 -0.74
#